data_AF-A0A8H5GLW1-F1
#
_entry.id   AF-A0A8H5GLW1-F1
#
_cell.length_a   1.000
_cell.length_b   1.000
_cell.length_c   1.000
_cell.angle_alpha   90.00
_cell.angle_beta   90.00
_cell.angle_gamma   90.00
#
_symmetry.space_group_name_H-M   'P 1'
#
loop_
_entity.id
_entity.type
_entity.pdbx_description
1 polymer ?
#
loop_
_entity_poly.entity_id
_entity_poly.type
_entity_poly.pdbx_seq_one_letter_code
_entity_poly.pdbx_strand_id
1 'polypeptide(L)'
;MLASNKTAFSPKGKCFQKPSPLLSSVVECIPFGYTCSCNAGSFLELVTLVKTCQAHLPFVSLSTLSHTTDQSEYQHALDQHFHLRHTHNGRLYADFEAQSKRLNEAAFKLSTAPVLHHNFVSCANFHVSLLSDHQALVVVGNLRLLLRCIHNKQVSLYNDWCKVLDDCPERTEQILRSLMNEAGHFLDHRWDKVSPISFSDFSTLGVGKWLNDEIINYFVQKWCSSAGTTLGLTTFFACKFLFQDDSCVNAKTGTLSLTDEKEVLKWCKKRQGALGLEFWDSVFIPIHESSSHWYSAYIDFRLKRIEIYDSLQETCLTNRRKPVLLRKNAKLMLVLMWLTEVLGRMRGEVVYLNQNGTTDWVFDPHSKVHFQPNVYDCGVHTLWHLQHVLEFRQICLGRTCCSEWLSFTDNMVGKRMRLAQEILQDCE
;
A
#
# COMPACT_ATOMS: atom_id res chain seq x y z
N MET A 1 -47.86 1.30 -71.32
CA MET A 1 -48.62 2.13 -70.35
C MET A 1 -48.27 1.63 -68.95
N LEU A 2 -48.13 2.56 -68.00
CA LEU A 2 -47.72 2.44 -66.57
C LEU A 2 -46.38 3.17 -66.34
N ALA A 3 -46.39 4.49 -66.19
CA ALA A 3 -46.74 5.28 -64.99
C ALA A 3 -45.53 5.48 -64.06
N SER A 4 -44.93 6.66 -64.22
CA SER A 4 -43.87 7.25 -63.42
C SER A 4 -44.38 7.72 -62.05
N ASN A 5 -43.73 7.27 -60.97
CA ASN A 5 -43.87 7.89 -59.65
C ASN A 5 -42.51 8.49 -59.23
N LYS A 6 -42.44 9.83 -59.22
CA LYS A 6 -41.39 10.60 -58.57
C LYS A 6 -41.84 10.90 -57.14
N THR A 7 -41.18 10.34 -56.14
CA THR A 7 -41.29 10.77 -54.74
C THR A 7 -40.05 11.59 -54.37
N ALA A 8 -40.30 12.82 -53.93
CA ALA A 8 -39.29 13.74 -53.45
C ALA A 8 -38.79 13.32 -52.05
N PHE A 9 -37.48 13.17 -51.91
CA PHE A 9 -36.81 13.02 -50.61
C PHE A 9 -36.65 14.39 -49.95
N SER A 10 -37.27 14.56 -48.79
CA SER A 10 -36.99 15.65 -47.83
C SER A 10 -35.87 15.20 -46.88
N PRO A 11 -34.82 15.99 -46.64
CA PRO A 11 -33.79 15.62 -45.67
C PRO A 11 -34.30 15.89 -44.25
N LYS A 12 -34.48 14.80 -43.48
CA LYS A 12 -34.70 14.85 -42.03
C LYS A 12 -33.51 15.55 -41.36
N GLY A 13 -33.78 16.70 -40.75
CA GLY A 13 -32.82 17.44 -39.94
C GLY A 13 -32.30 16.60 -38.79
N LYS A 14 -30.98 16.56 -38.63
CA LYS A 14 -30.32 16.10 -37.41
C LYS A 14 -30.63 17.13 -36.32
N CYS A 15 -31.41 16.72 -35.32
CA CYS A 15 -31.65 17.49 -34.12
C CYS A 15 -30.33 17.52 -33.32
N PHE A 16 -29.54 18.59 -33.47
CA PHE A 16 -28.44 18.87 -32.55
C PHE A 16 -29.06 19.18 -31.19
N GLN A 17 -28.80 18.33 -30.20
CA GLN A 17 -29.03 18.69 -28.81
C GLN A 17 -28.22 19.95 -28.52
N LYS A 18 -28.91 21.04 -28.15
CA LYS A 18 -28.25 22.26 -27.67
C LYS A 18 -27.39 21.90 -26.46
N PRO A 19 -26.12 22.34 -26.40
CA PRO A 19 -25.33 22.20 -25.18
C PRO A 19 -26.03 22.91 -24.01
N SER A 20 -25.81 22.43 -22.79
CA SER A 20 -26.43 23.03 -21.60
C SER A 20 -26.03 24.51 -21.46
N PRO A 21 -26.94 25.39 -20.96
CA PRO A 21 -26.70 26.83 -20.86
C PRO A 21 -25.53 27.24 -19.93
N LEU A 22 -25.01 26.31 -19.11
CA LEU A 22 -23.86 26.55 -18.25
C LEU A 22 -22.51 26.39 -18.97
N LEU A 23 -22.42 25.43 -19.90
CA LEU A 23 -21.23 25.24 -20.73
C LEU A 23 -21.06 26.38 -21.74
N SER A 24 -22.17 27.00 -22.18
CA SER A 24 -22.12 28.22 -22.97
C SER A 24 -21.58 29.36 -22.11
N SER A 25 -22.05 29.60 -20.89
CA SER A 25 -21.58 30.74 -20.07
C SER A 25 -20.07 30.77 -19.77
N VAL A 26 -19.42 29.65 -19.44
CA VAL A 26 -17.98 29.66 -19.09
C VAL A 26 -17.08 29.64 -20.34
N VAL A 27 -17.52 28.99 -21.42
CA VAL A 27 -16.81 29.02 -22.71
C VAL A 27 -17.09 30.32 -23.49
N GLU A 28 -18.22 30.97 -23.25
CA GLU A 28 -18.59 32.30 -23.76
C GLU A 28 -18.04 33.44 -22.86
N CYS A 29 -17.61 33.20 -21.62
CA CYS A 29 -16.88 34.25 -20.89
C CYS A 29 -15.44 34.47 -21.42
N ILE A 30 -14.85 33.48 -22.10
CA ILE A 30 -13.48 33.57 -22.62
C ILE A 30 -13.37 34.52 -23.84
N PRO A 31 -14.31 34.54 -24.81
CA PRO A 31 -14.26 35.46 -25.95
C PRO A 31 -14.79 36.87 -25.65
N PHE A 32 -15.50 37.09 -24.53
CA PHE A 32 -16.20 38.37 -24.26
C PHE A 32 -15.42 39.34 -23.35
N GLY A 33 -14.13 39.10 -23.08
CA GLY A 33 -13.23 40.12 -22.52
C GLY A 33 -13.38 40.42 -21.03
N TYR A 34 -14.06 39.56 -20.25
CA TYR A 34 -14.21 39.72 -18.80
C TYR A 34 -13.14 39.00 -17.96
N THR A 35 -12.22 38.27 -18.59
CA THR A 35 -11.04 37.75 -17.92
C THR A 35 -9.88 38.72 -18.10
N CYS A 36 -9.22 39.11 -17.01
CA CYS A 36 -7.92 39.74 -17.12
C CYS A 36 -7.01 38.82 -17.94
N SER A 37 -6.27 39.37 -18.91
CA SER A 37 -5.30 38.63 -19.72
C SER A 37 -4.31 37.83 -18.87
N CYS A 38 -4.12 38.24 -17.61
CA CYS A 38 -3.31 37.55 -16.61
C CYS A 38 -3.78 36.13 -16.25
N ASN A 39 -5.03 35.73 -16.55
CA ASN A 39 -5.61 34.46 -16.10
C ASN A 39 -6.08 33.49 -17.18
N ALA A 40 -6.00 33.87 -18.46
CA ALA A 40 -6.49 33.03 -19.55
C ALA A 40 -5.88 31.62 -19.54
N GLY A 41 -4.59 31.50 -19.17
CA GLY A 41 -3.90 30.22 -19.03
C GLY A 41 -4.52 29.32 -17.96
N SER A 42 -4.72 29.84 -16.74
CA SER A 42 -5.29 29.04 -15.64
C SER A 42 -6.75 28.65 -15.87
N PHE A 43 -7.54 29.47 -16.58
CA PHE A 43 -8.89 29.07 -17.01
C PHE A 43 -8.86 27.93 -18.03
N LEU A 44 -7.94 27.98 -19.01
CA LEU A 44 -7.78 26.90 -19.98
C LEU A 44 -7.33 25.60 -19.30
N GLU A 45 -6.40 25.69 -18.35
CA GLU A 45 -5.96 24.56 -17.53
C GLU A 45 -7.12 24.00 -16.70
N LEU A 46 -7.94 24.85 -16.07
CA LEU A 46 -9.12 24.42 -15.32
C LEU A 46 -10.13 23.67 -16.19
N VAL A 47 -10.46 24.22 -17.36
CA VAL A 47 -11.39 23.56 -18.30
C VAL A 47 -10.82 22.22 -18.79
N THR A 48 -9.51 22.17 -19.04
CA THR A 48 -8.81 20.94 -19.46
C THR A 48 -8.84 19.90 -18.34
N LEU A 49 -8.62 20.32 -17.09
CA LEU A 49 -8.70 19.46 -15.92
C LEU A 49 -10.11 18.90 -15.74
N VAL A 50 -11.16 19.75 -15.81
CA VAL A 50 -12.56 19.31 -15.70
C VAL A 50 -12.92 18.30 -16.79
N LYS A 51 -12.56 18.57 -18.05
CA LYS A 51 -12.81 17.64 -19.17
C LYS A 51 -12.09 16.31 -18.98
N THR A 52 -10.86 16.34 -18.48
CA THR A 52 -10.07 15.15 -18.20
C THR A 52 -10.73 14.35 -17.07
N CYS A 53 -11.11 14.98 -15.96
CA CYS A 53 -11.85 14.34 -14.87
C CYS A 53 -13.15 13.71 -15.38
N GLN A 54 -13.91 14.41 -16.23
CA GLN A 54 -15.16 13.91 -16.79
C GLN A 54 -14.97 12.65 -17.64
N ALA A 55 -13.83 12.50 -18.33
CA ALA A 55 -13.51 11.30 -19.09
C ALA A 55 -13.38 10.05 -18.20
N HIS A 56 -12.85 10.21 -16.98
CA HIS A 56 -12.72 9.10 -16.02
C HIS A 56 -13.95 8.97 -15.11
N LEU A 57 -14.63 10.08 -14.82
CA LEU A 57 -15.75 10.24 -13.90
C LEU A 57 -16.93 10.94 -14.60
N PRO A 58 -17.77 10.21 -15.37
CA PRO A 58 -18.80 10.81 -16.21
C PRO A 58 -19.85 11.66 -15.46
N PHE A 59 -20.00 11.46 -14.16
CA PHE A 59 -20.89 12.25 -13.29
C PHE A 59 -20.32 13.64 -12.94
N VAL A 60 -19.02 13.86 -13.14
CA VAL A 60 -18.37 15.15 -12.93
C VAL A 60 -18.69 16.04 -14.12
N SER A 61 -19.41 17.12 -13.86
CA SER A 61 -19.73 18.16 -14.84
C SER A 61 -19.41 19.53 -14.27
N LEU A 62 -19.22 20.52 -15.13
CA LEU A 62 -19.02 21.90 -14.68
C LEU A 62 -20.21 22.39 -13.83
N SER A 63 -21.44 21.98 -14.16
CA SER A 63 -22.62 22.28 -13.34
C SER A 63 -22.52 21.63 -11.95
N THR A 64 -22.14 20.35 -11.87
CA THR A 64 -21.96 19.66 -10.58
C THR A 64 -20.92 20.40 -9.74
N LEU A 65 -19.76 20.72 -10.34
CA LEU A 65 -18.65 21.41 -9.67
C LEU A 65 -18.94 22.87 -9.32
N SER A 66 -19.92 23.51 -9.94
CA SER A 66 -20.27 24.92 -9.65
C SER A 66 -21.30 25.05 -8.51
N HIS A 67 -22.05 23.98 -8.22
CA HIS A 67 -23.16 24.00 -7.26
C HIS A 67 -22.95 23.11 -6.04
N THR A 68 -22.18 22.04 -6.17
CA THR A 68 -22.06 21.01 -5.14
C THR A 68 -20.88 21.28 -4.24
N THR A 69 -21.14 21.80 -3.04
CA THR A 69 -20.13 21.95 -1.97
C THR A 69 -20.19 20.83 -0.94
N ASP A 70 -21.17 19.92 -1.06
CA ASP A 70 -21.35 18.82 -0.13
C ASP A 70 -20.45 17.63 -0.50
N GLN A 71 -19.62 17.21 0.46
CA GLN A 71 -18.79 16.02 0.35
C GLN A 71 -19.64 14.75 0.15
N SER A 72 -20.83 14.70 0.75
CA SER A 72 -21.71 13.53 0.73
C SER A 72 -22.21 13.20 -0.68
N GLU A 73 -22.46 14.22 -1.52
CA GLU A 73 -22.91 14.04 -2.90
C GLU A 73 -21.82 13.43 -3.79
N TYR A 74 -20.57 13.91 -3.68
CA TYR A 74 -19.44 13.33 -4.40
C TYR A 74 -19.17 11.89 -3.96
N GLN A 75 -19.22 11.63 -2.65
CA GLN A 75 -19.05 10.29 -2.11
C GLN A 75 -20.13 9.35 -2.64
N HIS A 76 -21.40 9.77 -2.60
CA HIS A 76 -22.51 8.99 -3.12
C HIS A 76 -22.37 8.69 -4.63
N ALA A 77 -22.00 9.69 -5.43
CA ALA A 77 -21.77 9.49 -6.87
C ALA A 77 -20.61 8.52 -7.15
N LEU A 78 -19.53 8.60 -6.38
CA LEU A 78 -18.41 7.66 -6.44
C LEU A 78 -18.84 6.24 -6.04
N ASP A 79 -19.68 6.09 -5.01
CA ASP A 79 -20.16 4.79 -4.56
C ASP A 79 -21.09 4.13 -5.57
N GLN A 80 -21.97 4.91 -6.22
CA GLN A 80 -22.78 4.40 -7.32
C GLN A 80 -21.93 3.96 -8.51
N HIS A 81 -20.88 4.71 -8.84
CA HIS A 81 -20.07 4.48 -10.03
C HIS A 81 -19.00 3.38 -9.84
N PHE A 82 -18.43 3.28 -8.64
CA PHE A 82 -17.37 2.33 -8.28
C PHE A 82 -17.88 1.39 -7.19
N HIS A 83 -18.59 0.36 -7.60
CA HIS A 83 -18.95 -0.76 -6.73
C HIS A 83 -18.37 -2.04 -7.31
N LEU A 84 -17.76 -2.87 -6.46
CA LEU A 84 -17.36 -4.21 -6.85
C LEU A 84 -18.64 -5.02 -7.01
N ARG A 85 -19.04 -5.25 -8.26
CA ARG A 85 -20.10 -6.21 -8.54
C ARG A 85 -19.54 -7.58 -8.23
N HIS A 86 -20.23 -8.34 -7.38
CA HIS A 86 -20.00 -9.76 -7.24
C HIS A 86 -20.41 -10.46 -8.54
N THR A 87 -19.55 -10.38 -9.55
CA THR A 87 -19.77 -11.09 -10.81
C THR A 87 -19.42 -12.56 -10.57
N HIS A 88 -20.28 -13.48 -10.97
CA HIS A 88 -20.03 -14.91 -10.86
C HIS A 88 -18.91 -15.40 -11.82
N ASN A 89 -18.47 -14.56 -12.75
CA ASN A 89 -17.72 -14.99 -13.94
C ASN A 89 -16.20 -14.82 -13.84
N GLY A 90 -15.60 -14.90 -12.65
CA GLY A 90 -14.13 -14.82 -12.50
C GLY A 90 -13.48 -13.45 -12.80
N ARG A 91 -14.24 -12.45 -13.28
CA ARG A 91 -13.73 -11.12 -13.65
C ARG A 91 -13.51 -10.14 -12.50
N LEU A 92 -13.77 -10.57 -11.26
CA LEU A 92 -13.67 -9.72 -10.07
C LEU A 92 -12.35 -8.94 -10.01
N TYR A 93 -11.22 -9.60 -10.31
CA TYR A 93 -9.92 -8.96 -10.30
C TYR A 93 -9.77 -7.89 -11.39
N ALA A 94 -10.06 -8.24 -12.64
CA ALA A 94 -10.01 -7.30 -13.76
C ALA A 94 -10.95 -6.09 -13.55
N ASP A 95 -12.11 -6.33 -12.93
CA ASP A 95 -13.06 -5.27 -12.57
C ASP A 95 -12.47 -4.34 -11.49
N PHE A 96 -11.86 -4.90 -10.44
CA PHE A 96 -11.17 -4.12 -9.39
C PHE A 96 -10.01 -3.30 -9.99
N GLU A 97 -9.15 -3.93 -10.78
CA GLU A 97 -7.99 -3.29 -11.41
C GLU A 97 -8.41 -2.15 -12.34
N ALA A 98 -9.41 -2.37 -13.20
CA ALA A 98 -9.95 -1.33 -14.07
C ALA A 98 -10.54 -0.16 -13.28
N GLN A 99 -11.24 -0.43 -12.17
CA GLN A 99 -11.79 0.62 -11.30
C GLN A 99 -10.68 1.39 -10.57
N SER A 100 -9.71 0.69 -9.99
CA SER A 100 -8.56 1.27 -9.30
C SER A 100 -7.73 2.15 -10.25
N LYS A 101 -7.43 1.66 -11.45
CA LYS A 101 -6.71 2.41 -12.49
C LYS A 101 -7.42 3.71 -12.85
N ARG A 102 -8.74 3.67 -13.06
CA ARG A 102 -9.54 4.88 -13.37
C ARG A 102 -9.52 5.90 -12.22
N LEU A 103 -9.59 5.44 -10.97
CA LEU A 103 -9.48 6.31 -9.79
C LEU A 103 -8.08 6.92 -9.68
N ASN A 104 -7.02 6.13 -9.90
CA ASN A 104 -5.64 6.60 -9.89
C ASN A 104 -5.37 7.65 -10.98
N GLU A 105 -5.84 7.41 -12.20
CA GLU A 105 -5.73 8.36 -13.30
C GLU A 105 -6.46 9.68 -12.97
N ALA A 106 -7.68 9.60 -12.41
CA ALA A 106 -8.42 10.78 -11.99
C ALA A 106 -7.69 11.55 -10.86
N ALA A 107 -7.20 10.84 -9.84
CA ALA A 107 -6.45 11.43 -8.73
C ALA A 107 -5.16 12.10 -9.20
N PHE A 108 -4.39 11.43 -10.08
CA PHE A 108 -3.17 11.97 -10.65
C PHE A 108 -3.42 13.29 -11.37
N LYS A 109 -4.47 13.38 -12.20
CA LYS A 109 -4.81 14.63 -12.89
C LYS A 109 -5.23 15.73 -11.91
N LEU A 110 -6.03 15.37 -10.91
CA LEU A 110 -6.50 16.29 -9.86
C LEU A 110 -5.40 16.75 -8.90
N SER A 111 -4.25 16.08 -8.84
CA SER A 111 -3.10 16.49 -8.02
C SER A 111 -2.57 17.89 -8.40
N THR A 112 -2.90 18.39 -9.59
CA THR A 112 -2.55 19.74 -10.07
C THR A 112 -3.50 20.84 -9.53
N ALA A 113 -4.66 20.47 -8.98
CA ALA A 113 -5.67 21.42 -8.49
C ALA A 113 -5.17 22.41 -7.42
N PRO A 114 -4.27 22.05 -6.48
CA PRO A 114 -3.69 23.00 -5.53
C PRO A 114 -2.90 24.14 -6.19
N VAL A 115 -2.23 23.88 -7.30
CA VAL A 115 -1.49 24.90 -8.07
C VAL A 115 -2.47 25.90 -8.69
N LEU A 116 -3.53 25.38 -9.33
CA LEU A 116 -4.60 26.22 -9.88
C LEU A 116 -5.26 27.07 -8.79
N HIS A 117 -5.52 26.48 -7.62
CA HIS A 117 -6.11 27.19 -6.49
C HIS A 117 -5.26 28.40 -6.08
N HIS A 118 -3.94 28.23 -6.01
CA HIS A 118 -3.03 29.32 -5.66
C HIS A 118 -3.06 30.46 -6.70
N ASN A 119 -3.10 30.13 -7.98
CA ASN A 119 -3.19 31.11 -9.06
C ASN A 119 -4.50 31.91 -8.98
N PHE A 120 -5.64 31.22 -8.84
CA PHE A 120 -6.95 31.88 -8.75
C PHE A 120 -7.10 32.71 -7.47
N VAL A 121 -6.57 32.27 -6.32
CA VAL A 121 -6.59 33.07 -5.07
C VAL A 121 -5.79 34.36 -5.25
N SER A 122 -4.59 34.25 -5.84
CA SER A 122 -3.75 35.40 -6.10
C SER A 122 -4.50 36.42 -6.95
N CYS A 123 -5.14 35.98 -8.01
CA CYS A 123 -5.89 36.86 -8.90
C CYS A 123 -7.18 37.42 -8.30
N ALA A 124 -7.95 36.63 -7.56
CA ALA A 124 -9.15 37.12 -6.89
C ALA A 124 -8.84 38.26 -5.91
N ASN A 125 -7.66 38.23 -5.26
CA ASN A 125 -7.21 39.33 -4.41
C ASN A 125 -6.91 40.62 -5.20
N PHE A 126 -6.53 40.51 -6.48
CA PHE A 126 -6.33 41.66 -7.37
C PHE A 126 -7.62 42.12 -8.07
N HIS A 127 -8.58 41.22 -8.27
CA HIS A 127 -9.81 41.44 -9.03
C HIS A 127 -11.07 41.37 -8.15
N VAL A 128 -11.13 42.21 -7.11
CA VAL A 128 -12.15 42.25 -6.04
C VAL A 128 -13.63 42.17 -6.52
N SER A 129 -13.92 42.35 -7.81
CA SER A 129 -15.26 42.37 -8.38
C SER A 129 -15.54 41.40 -9.55
N LEU A 130 -14.62 40.53 -9.96
CA LEU A 130 -14.89 39.60 -11.08
C LEU A 130 -15.61 38.33 -10.60
N LEU A 131 -16.91 38.22 -10.92
CA LEU A 131 -17.75 37.05 -10.64
C LEU A 131 -17.14 35.74 -11.18
N SER A 132 -16.40 35.81 -12.29
CA SER A 132 -15.71 34.67 -12.91
C SER A 132 -14.62 34.08 -12.02
N ASP A 133 -13.88 34.91 -11.27
CA ASP A 133 -12.78 34.45 -10.42
C ASP A 133 -13.33 33.74 -9.18
N HIS A 134 -14.43 34.24 -8.62
CA HIS A 134 -15.15 33.55 -7.55
C HIS A 134 -15.72 32.21 -8.00
N GLN A 135 -16.33 32.13 -9.18
CA GLN A 135 -16.84 30.87 -9.73
C GLN A 135 -15.71 29.87 -9.98
N ALA A 136 -14.57 30.31 -10.52
CA ALA A 136 -13.40 29.47 -10.71
C ALA A 136 -12.86 28.93 -9.37
N LEU A 137 -12.79 29.77 -8.33
CA LEU A 137 -12.40 29.35 -6.98
C LEU A 137 -13.35 28.29 -6.40
N VAL A 138 -14.67 28.43 -6.60
CA VAL A 138 -15.64 27.41 -6.19
C VAL A 138 -15.38 26.08 -6.90
N VAL A 139 -15.20 26.10 -8.23
CA VAL A 139 -14.90 24.89 -9.01
C VAL A 139 -13.60 24.23 -8.54
N VAL A 140 -12.54 25.00 -8.31
CA VAL A 140 -11.26 24.46 -7.83
C VAL A 140 -11.38 23.91 -6.41
N GLY A 141 -12.11 24.58 -5.52
CA GLY A 141 -12.42 24.07 -4.18
C GLY A 141 -13.13 22.72 -4.25
N ASN A 142 -14.11 22.59 -5.14
CA ASN A 142 -14.85 21.36 -5.35
C ASN A 142 -14.02 20.25 -6.02
N LEU A 143 -13.07 20.58 -6.89
CA LEU A 143 -12.09 19.61 -7.42
C LEU A 143 -11.18 19.05 -6.32
N ARG A 144 -10.78 19.87 -5.34
CA ARG A 144 -10.01 19.41 -4.17
C ARG A 144 -10.86 18.50 -3.26
N LEU A 145 -12.13 18.85 -3.08
CA LEU A 145 -13.07 18.01 -2.33
C LEU A 145 -13.27 16.65 -3.03
N LEU A 146 -13.45 16.66 -4.35
CA LEU A 146 -13.54 15.46 -5.17
C LEU A 146 -12.28 14.60 -5.07
N LEU A 147 -11.08 15.20 -5.10
CA LEU A 147 -9.81 14.47 -4.91
C LEU A 147 -9.78 13.74 -3.57
N ARG A 148 -10.22 14.39 -2.48
CA ARG A 148 -10.35 13.74 -1.17
C ARG A 148 -11.33 12.57 -1.21
N CYS A 149 -12.49 12.74 -1.86
CA CYS A 149 -13.48 11.66 -1.98
C CYS A 149 -12.95 10.49 -2.83
N ILE A 150 -12.18 10.77 -3.89
CA ILE A 150 -11.50 9.73 -4.69
C ILE A 150 -10.53 8.94 -3.82
N HIS A 151 -9.70 9.60 -3.00
CA HIS A 151 -8.80 8.90 -2.07
C HIS A 151 -9.56 8.03 -1.07
N ASN A 152 -10.62 8.55 -0.46
CA ASN A 152 -11.47 7.75 0.42
C ASN A 152 -12.07 6.55 -0.32
N LYS A 153 -12.50 6.74 -1.56
CA LYS A 153 -13.07 5.68 -2.39
C LYS A 153 -12.03 4.64 -2.78
N GLN A 154 -10.79 5.03 -3.08
CA GLN A 154 -9.68 4.10 -3.34
C GLN A 154 -9.43 3.20 -2.13
N VAL A 155 -9.38 3.78 -0.93
CA VAL A 155 -9.22 3.01 0.32
C VAL A 155 -10.41 2.06 0.53
N SER A 156 -11.65 2.56 0.38
CA SER A 156 -12.85 1.72 0.50
C SER A 156 -12.86 0.58 -0.52
N LEU A 157 -12.55 0.87 -1.79
CA LEU A 157 -12.52 -0.12 -2.87
C LEU A 157 -11.47 -1.21 -2.60
N TYR A 158 -10.29 -0.81 -2.10
CA TYR A 158 -9.24 -1.74 -1.71
C TYR A 158 -9.67 -2.62 -0.53
N ASN A 159 -10.33 -2.05 0.48
CA ASN A 159 -10.86 -2.80 1.62
C ASN A 159 -11.94 -3.80 1.19
N ASP A 160 -12.90 -3.36 0.37
CA ASP A 160 -13.95 -4.21 -0.18
C ASP A 160 -13.34 -5.37 -0.96
N TRP A 161 -12.33 -5.08 -1.78
CA TRP A 161 -11.62 -6.10 -2.54
C TRP A 161 -10.89 -7.10 -1.63
N CYS A 162 -10.13 -6.63 -0.64
CA CYS A 162 -9.46 -7.50 0.35
C CYS A 162 -10.46 -8.41 1.06
N LYS A 163 -11.59 -7.84 1.46
CA LYS A 163 -12.68 -8.58 2.11
C LYS A 163 -13.24 -9.66 1.20
N VAL A 164 -13.51 -9.36 -0.08
CA VAL A 164 -13.98 -10.38 -1.02
C VAL A 164 -12.96 -11.51 -1.20
N LEU A 165 -11.66 -11.21 -1.20
CA LEU A 165 -10.64 -12.24 -1.29
C LEU A 165 -10.63 -13.17 -0.07
N ASP A 166 -10.79 -12.59 1.12
CA ASP A 166 -10.75 -13.31 2.39
C ASP A 166 -12.08 -14.06 2.68
N ASP A 167 -13.22 -13.52 2.22
CA ASP A 167 -14.56 -14.11 2.38
C ASP A 167 -14.84 -15.28 1.42
N CYS A 168 -14.06 -15.44 0.34
CA CYS A 168 -14.27 -16.47 -0.68
C CYS A 168 -12.96 -17.23 -1.02
N PRO A 169 -12.35 -17.92 -0.04
CA PRO A 169 -11.00 -18.47 -0.18
C PRO A 169 -10.84 -19.47 -1.34
N GLU A 170 -11.83 -20.34 -1.62
CA GLU A 170 -11.70 -21.31 -2.73
C GLU A 170 -11.66 -20.61 -4.08
N ARG A 171 -12.45 -19.55 -4.24
CA ARG A 171 -12.46 -18.75 -5.46
C ARG A 171 -11.15 -17.97 -5.61
N THR A 172 -10.67 -17.39 -4.52
CA THR A 172 -9.39 -16.67 -4.50
C THR A 172 -8.23 -17.60 -4.86
N GLU A 173 -8.25 -18.84 -4.36
CA GLU A 173 -7.29 -19.87 -4.75
C GLU A 173 -7.32 -20.17 -6.24
N GLN A 174 -8.50 -20.33 -6.84
CA GLN A 174 -8.63 -20.55 -8.29
C GLN A 174 -8.05 -19.38 -9.09
N ILE A 175 -8.33 -18.14 -8.67
CA ILE A 175 -7.79 -16.94 -9.31
C ILE A 175 -6.27 -16.92 -9.19
N LEU A 176 -5.72 -17.16 -7.99
CA LEU A 176 -4.28 -17.19 -7.77
C LEU A 176 -3.59 -18.29 -8.59
N ARG A 177 -4.21 -19.47 -8.71
CA ARG A 177 -3.69 -20.54 -9.57
C ARG A 177 -3.68 -20.14 -11.05
N SER A 178 -4.75 -19.48 -11.54
CA SER A 178 -4.79 -18.95 -12.91
C SER A 178 -3.68 -17.93 -13.12
N LEU A 179 -3.53 -16.98 -12.19
CA LEU A 179 -2.49 -15.95 -12.23
C LEU A 179 -1.09 -16.55 -12.33
N MET A 180 -0.79 -17.57 -11.50
CA MET A 180 0.52 -18.24 -11.51
C MET A 180 0.80 -18.95 -12.83
N ASN A 181 -0.23 -19.58 -13.42
CA ASN A 181 -0.11 -20.23 -14.73
C ASN A 181 0.09 -19.21 -15.86
N GLU A 182 -0.69 -18.13 -15.86
CA GLU A 182 -0.60 -17.05 -16.84
C GLU A 182 0.76 -16.36 -16.78
N ALA A 183 1.23 -16.02 -15.57
CA ALA A 183 2.55 -15.44 -15.35
C ALA A 183 3.66 -16.37 -15.86
N GLY A 184 3.56 -17.67 -15.60
CA GLY A 184 4.53 -18.65 -16.11
C GLY A 184 4.58 -18.74 -17.63
N HIS A 185 3.45 -18.59 -18.32
CA HIS A 185 3.42 -18.61 -19.79
C HIS A 185 3.83 -17.28 -20.43
N PHE A 186 3.37 -16.16 -19.90
CA PHE A 186 3.57 -14.84 -20.51
C PHE A 186 4.94 -14.23 -20.22
N LEU A 187 5.55 -14.59 -19.08
CA LEU A 187 6.64 -13.82 -18.53
C LEU A 187 7.97 -14.56 -18.51
N ASP A 188 8.02 -15.86 -18.77
CA ASP A 188 9.28 -16.63 -18.78
C ASP A 188 10.37 -16.03 -19.70
N HIS A 189 10.00 -15.24 -20.73
CA HIS A 189 10.97 -14.61 -21.64
C HIS A 189 11.21 -13.10 -21.37
N ARG A 190 10.45 -12.48 -20.47
CA ARG A 190 10.54 -11.04 -20.16
C ARG A 190 10.66 -10.71 -18.68
N TRP A 191 10.32 -11.63 -17.78
CA TRP A 191 10.22 -11.43 -16.33
C TRP A 191 11.53 -10.90 -15.76
N ASP A 192 12.65 -11.55 -16.07
CA ASP A 192 13.97 -11.17 -15.57
C ASP A 192 14.45 -9.79 -16.05
N LYS A 193 13.77 -9.18 -17.03
CA LYS A 193 14.07 -7.82 -17.51
C LYS A 193 13.21 -6.74 -16.85
N VAL A 194 12.08 -7.11 -16.26
CA VAL A 194 11.08 -6.17 -15.74
C VAL A 194 10.89 -6.29 -14.23
N SER A 195 11.17 -7.46 -13.65
CA SER A 195 10.96 -7.73 -12.23
C SER A 195 12.31 -7.81 -11.49
N PRO A 196 12.40 -7.25 -10.26
CA PRO A 196 13.54 -7.48 -9.38
C PRO A 196 13.58 -8.88 -8.76
N ILE A 197 12.54 -9.69 -8.98
CA ILE A 197 12.35 -11.03 -8.42
C ILE A 197 12.32 -12.01 -9.59
N SER A 198 12.81 -13.25 -9.46
CA SER A 198 12.69 -14.24 -10.56
C SER A 198 11.30 -14.88 -10.60
N PHE A 199 10.91 -15.50 -11.71
CA PHE A 199 9.62 -16.21 -11.76
C PHE A 199 9.58 -17.38 -10.76
N SER A 200 10.72 -18.05 -10.54
CA SER A 200 10.85 -19.10 -9.53
C SER A 200 10.50 -18.57 -8.14
N ASP A 201 11.01 -17.41 -7.78
CA ASP A 201 10.71 -16.76 -6.50
C ASP A 201 9.24 -16.35 -6.41
N PHE A 202 8.71 -15.72 -7.48
CA PHE A 202 7.31 -15.34 -7.58
C PHE A 202 6.36 -16.53 -7.39
N SER A 203 6.70 -17.68 -7.96
CA SER A 203 5.89 -18.90 -7.85
C SER A 203 5.71 -19.41 -6.42
N THR A 204 6.58 -19.00 -5.48
CA THR A 204 6.46 -19.33 -4.06
C THR A 204 5.25 -18.67 -3.38
N LEU A 205 4.67 -17.64 -4.00
CA LEU A 205 3.41 -17.04 -3.57
C LEU A 205 2.19 -17.94 -3.86
N GLY A 206 2.34 -18.96 -4.72
CA GLY A 206 1.28 -19.91 -5.02
C GLY A 206 0.69 -20.61 -3.79
N VAL A 207 -0.53 -21.14 -3.92
CA VAL A 207 -1.23 -21.81 -2.80
C VAL A 207 -0.45 -23.03 -2.32
N GLY A 208 -0.28 -23.14 -1.00
CA GLY A 208 0.43 -24.25 -0.36
C GLY A 208 1.95 -24.22 -0.50
N LYS A 209 2.53 -23.11 -0.98
CA LYS A 209 3.98 -22.97 -1.17
C LYS A 209 4.62 -22.15 -0.06
N TRP A 210 5.84 -22.50 0.30
CA TRP A 210 6.62 -21.77 1.29
C TRP A 210 7.26 -20.57 0.61
N LEU A 211 7.10 -19.38 1.18
CA LEU A 211 7.81 -18.19 0.69
C LEU A 211 9.31 -18.42 0.85
N ASN A 212 10.09 -17.89 -0.08
CA ASN A 212 11.55 -17.91 0.01
C ASN A 212 12.11 -16.55 0.46
N ASP A 213 13.43 -16.51 0.64
CA ASP A 213 14.17 -15.32 1.07
C ASP A 213 13.93 -14.11 0.15
N GLU A 214 13.91 -14.31 -1.17
CA GLU A 214 13.79 -13.22 -2.13
C GLU A 214 12.44 -12.50 -2.00
N ILE A 215 11.34 -13.26 -1.87
CA ILE A 215 10.02 -12.66 -1.63
C ILE A 215 9.98 -11.88 -0.31
N ILE A 216 10.49 -12.47 0.78
CA ILE A 216 10.50 -11.80 2.08
C ILE A 216 11.35 -10.52 2.04
N ASN A 217 12.57 -10.60 1.50
CA ASN A 217 13.50 -9.48 1.43
C ASN A 217 12.98 -8.36 0.51
N TYR A 218 12.31 -8.69 -0.59
CA TYR A 218 11.66 -7.74 -1.47
C TYR A 218 10.61 -6.91 -0.73
N PHE A 219 9.66 -7.54 -0.04
CA PHE A 219 8.62 -6.82 0.69
C PHE A 219 9.16 -6.05 1.90
N VAL A 220 10.13 -6.61 2.63
CA VAL A 220 10.81 -5.89 3.71
C VAL A 220 11.48 -4.63 3.17
N GLN A 221 12.17 -4.70 2.04
CA GLN A 221 12.77 -3.53 1.40
C GLN A 221 11.70 -2.53 0.97
N LYS A 222 10.72 -2.96 0.18
CA LYS A 222 9.69 -2.10 -0.40
C LYS A 222 8.92 -1.33 0.67
N TRP A 223 8.35 -2.04 1.65
CA TRP A 223 7.49 -1.43 2.64
C TRP A 223 8.26 -0.60 3.67
N CYS A 224 9.48 -0.99 4.05
CA CYS A 224 10.29 -0.17 4.95
C CYS A 224 10.77 1.13 4.29
N SER A 225 11.14 1.09 3.00
CA SER A 225 11.45 2.31 2.22
C SER A 225 10.24 3.24 2.15
N SER A 226 9.05 2.69 1.93
CA SER A 226 7.82 3.49 1.84
C SER A 226 7.39 4.08 3.18
N ALA A 227 7.54 3.36 4.30
CA ALA A 227 7.17 3.82 5.63
C ALA A 227 8.14 4.87 6.22
N GLY A 228 9.40 4.88 5.76
CA GLY A 228 10.38 5.94 6.06
C GLY A 228 10.88 6.01 7.51
N THR A 229 10.49 5.08 8.39
CA THR A 229 10.81 5.13 9.83
C THR A 229 11.27 3.81 10.44
N THR A 230 11.24 2.72 9.67
CA THR A 230 11.64 1.37 10.11
C THR A 230 12.84 0.88 9.34
N LEU A 231 13.91 0.49 10.03
CA LEU A 231 15.07 -0.16 9.43
C LEU A 231 14.76 -1.65 9.18
N GLY A 232 14.34 -1.98 7.95
CA GLY A 232 14.11 -3.37 7.54
C GLY A 232 15.41 -4.09 7.20
N LEU A 233 15.85 -5.03 8.04
CA LEU A 233 17.02 -5.87 7.80
C LEU A 233 16.66 -7.10 6.95
N THR A 234 17.65 -7.73 6.33
CA THR A 234 17.45 -8.87 5.44
C THR A 234 17.56 -10.21 6.19
N THR A 235 17.09 -11.28 5.58
CA THR A 235 17.25 -12.64 6.12
C THR A 235 18.74 -13.01 6.25
N PHE A 236 19.57 -12.60 5.29
CA PHE A 236 21.03 -12.74 5.37
C PHE A 236 21.65 -12.03 6.59
N PHE A 237 21.12 -10.85 6.98
CA PHE A 237 21.57 -10.19 8.20
C PHE A 237 21.31 -11.06 9.42
N ALA A 238 20.13 -11.66 9.51
CA ALA A 238 19.78 -12.56 10.61
C ALA A 238 20.77 -13.73 10.68
N CYS A 239 20.96 -14.47 9.59
CA CYS A 239 21.89 -15.59 9.53
C CYS A 239 23.30 -15.19 9.99
N LYS A 240 23.87 -14.12 9.41
CA LYS A 240 25.26 -13.73 9.67
C LYS A 240 25.50 -13.23 11.10
N PHE A 241 24.57 -12.43 11.64
CA PHE A 241 24.84 -11.67 12.87
C PHE A 241 24.11 -12.20 14.10
N LEU A 242 22.95 -12.86 13.93
CA LEU A 242 22.16 -13.35 15.05
C LEU A 242 22.44 -14.82 15.38
N PHE A 243 22.88 -15.61 14.38
CA PHE A 243 23.04 -17.05 14.50
C PHE A 243 24.48 -17.51 14.26
N GLN A 244 24.79 -18.71 14.75
CA GLN A 244 26.12 -19.33 14.60
C GLN A 244 26.32 -19.96 13.22
N ASP A 245 25.21 -20.25 12.53
CA ASP A 245 25.15 -20.96 11.27
C ASP A 245 24.00 -20.40 10.40
N ASP A 246 24.00 -20.75 9.12
CA ASP A 246 23.00 -20.29 8.16
C ASP A 246 21.62 -20.92 8.36
N SER A 247 21.49 -21.93 9.23
CA SER A 247 20.20 -22.56 9.53
C SER A 247 19.34 -21.75 10.50
N CYS A 248 19.87 -20.71 11.12
CA CYS A 248 19.17 -19.89 12.11
C CYS A 248 18.55 -20.68 13.29
N VAL A 249 19.14 -21.83 13.65
CA VAL A 249 18.69 -22.65 14.79
C VAL A 249 19.40 -22.23 16.07
N ASN A 250 20.72 -22.04 15.98
CA ASN A 250 21.56 -21.74 17.14
C ASN A 250 21.92 -20.26 17.18
N ALA A 251 21.22 -19.50 18.01
CA ALA A 251 21.58 -18.10 18.25
C ALA A 251 23.02 -18.01 18.78
N LYS A 252 23.74 -16.94 18.40
CA LYS A 252 25.08 -16.68 18.93
C LYS A 252 25.03 -16.60 20.46
N THR A 253 26.06 -17.12 21.12
CA THR A 253 26.18 -17.13 22.58
C THR A 253 27.49 -16.51 23.01
N GLY A 254 27.50 -15.84 24.17
CA GLY A 254 28.69 -15.21 24.73
C GLY A 254 28.85 -13.74 24.34
N THR A 255 30.03 -13.18 24.64
CA THR A 255 30.34 -11.78 24.36
C THR A 255 30.62 -11.61 22.86
N LEU A 256 29.69 -10.99 22.14
CA LEU A 256 29.89 -10.60 20.74
C LEU A 256 31.04 -9.59 20.65
N SER A 257 31.91 -9.77 19.67
CA SER A 257 33.19 -9.08 19.60
C SER A 257 33.05 -7.63 19.12
N LEU A 258 34.08 -6.82 19.37
CA LEU A 258 34.19 -5.48 18.77
C LEU A 258 34.21 -5.53 17.22
N THR A 259 34.63 -6.65 16.65
CA THR A 259 34.61 -6.87 15.20
C THR A 259 33.17 -7.08 14.71
N ASP A 260 32.37 -7.88 15.43
CA ASP A 260 30.95 -8.09 15.11
C ASP A 260 30.20 -6.76 15.14
N GLU A 261 30.44 -5.92 16.15
CA GLU A 261 29.83 -4.59 16.26
C GLU A 261 30.16 -3.71 15.03
N LYS A 262 31.43 -3.63 14.63
CA LYS A 262 31.84 -2.83 13.46
C LYS A 262 31.17 -3.31 12.18
N GLU A 263 31.06 -4.62 11.98
CA GLU A 263 30.39 -5.18 10.81
C GLU A 263 28.88 -4.91 10.82
N VAL A 264 28.21 -5.08 11.96
CA VAL A 264 26.78 -4.76 12.13
C VAL A 264 26.53 -3.30 11.82
N LEU A 265 27.32 -2.38 12.37
CA LEU A 265 27.18 -0.95 12.11
C LEU A 265 27.39 -0.61 10.64
N LYS A 266 28.39 -1.21 9.99
CA LYS A 266 28.62 -1.03 8.55
C LYS A 266 27.43 -1.52 7.73
N TRP A 267 26.88 -2.69 8.07
CA TRP A 267 25.72 -3.26 7.39
C TRP A 267 24.48 -2.39 7.57
N CYS A 268 24.18 -1.98 8.80
CA CYS A 268 23.02 -1.16 9.12
C CYS A 268 23.09 0.21 8.45
N LYS A 269 24.27 0.86 8.41
CA LYS A 269 24.47 2.11 7.66
C LYS A 269 24.23 1.94 6.16
N LYS A 270 24.76 0.87 5.55
CA LYS A 270 24.51 0.55 4.14
C LYS A 270 23.01 0.34 3.89
N ARG A 271 22.34 -0.41 4.77
CA ARG A 271 20.91 -0.70 4.65
C ARG A 271 20.06 0.56 4.84
N GLN A 272 20.38 1.40 5.81
CA GLN A 272 19.73 2.70 6.02
C GLN A 272 19.78 3.55 4.73
N GLY A 273 20.95 3.65 4.10
CA GLY A 273 21.10 4.37 2.83
C GLY A 273 20.31 3.74 1.68
N ALA A 274 20.30 2.41 1.57
CA ALA A 274 19.54 1.70 0.53
C ALA A 274 18.01 1.87 0.67
N LEU A 275 17.53 2.11 1.90
CA LEU A 275 16.12 2.39 2.18
C LEU A 275 15.78 3.89 2.11
N GLY A 276 16.76 4.77 1.87
CA GLY A 276 16.55 6.22 1.83
C GLY A 276 16.17 6.82 3.20
N LEU A 277 16.55 6.19 4.30
CA LEU A 277 16.14 6.59 5.64
C LEU A 277 17.07 7.68 6.21
N GLU A 278 16.54 8.87 6.45
CA GLU A 278 17.26 9.92 7.19
C GLU A 278 17.38 9.57 8.67
N PHE A 279 16.26 9.12 9.25
CA PHE A 279 16.17 8.57 10.58
C PHE A 279 15.28 7.33 10.56
N TRP A 280 15.34 6.56 11.63
CA TRP A 280 14.43 5.46 11.89
C TRP A 280 14.17 5.44 13.39
N ASP A 281 13.25 4.61 13.87
CA ASP A 281 12.97 4.44 15.30
C ASP A 281 12.61 3.02 15.68
N SER A 282 12.57 2.14 14.69
CA SER A 282 12.35 0.72 14.88
C SER A 282 13.12 -0.09 13.85
N VAL A 283 13.27 -1.38 14.11
CA VAL A 283 14.02 -2.32 13.29
C VAL A 283 13.18 -3.58 13.13
N PHE A 284 13.03 -4.04 11.90
CA PHE A 284 12.35 -5.30 11.59
C PHE A 284 13.35 -6.29 11.02
N ILE A 285 13.32 -7.54 11.52
CA ILE A 285 14.28 -8.57 11.14
C ILE A 285 13.52 -9.86 10.82
N PRO A 286 13.39 -10.26 9.54
CA PRO A 286 12.87 -11.56 9.17
C PRO A 286 13.89 -12.66 9.48
N ILE A 287 13.42 -13.82 9.95
CA ILE A 287 14.27 -14.95 10.33
C ILE A 287 13.74 -16.22 9.67
N HIS A 288 14.63 -16.92 8.95
CA HIS A 288 14.33 -18.19 8.26
C HIS A 288 15.01 -19.35 8.97
N GLU A 289 14.29 -20.02 9.87
CA GLU A 289 14.82 -21.17 10.62
C GLU A 289 14.73 -22.45 9.79
N SER A 290 15.89 -23.09 9.61
CA SER A 290 16.09 -24.37 8.91
C SER A 290 15.44 -24.43 7.54
N SER A 291 15.43 -23.31 6.82
CA SER A 291 14.75 -23.14 5.54
C SER A 291 13.27 -23.54 5.54
N SER A 292 12.65 -23.64 6.72
CA SER A 292 11.33 -24.26 6.88
C SER A 292 10.33 -23.51 7.72
N HIS A 293 10.81 -22.60 8.56
CA HIS A 293 9.97 -21.80 9.41
C HIS A 293 10.35 -20.33 9.34
N TRP A 294 9.34 -19.49 9.19
CA TRP A 294 9.48 -18.04 9.17
C TRP A 294 8.91 -17.42 10.44
N TYR A 295 9.69 -16.53 11.03
CA TYR A 295 9.24 -15.64 12.09
C TYR A 295 10.01 -14.33 11.98
N SER A 296 9.71 -13.36 12.85
CA SER A 296 10.44 -12.10 12.86
C SER A 296 10.76 -11.61 14.27
N ALA A 297 11.79 -10.78 14.34
CA ALA A 297 12.07 -9.94 15.50
C ALA A 297 11.77 -8.48 15.16
N TYR A 298 11.31 -7.74 16.17
CA TYR A 298 11.02 -6.32 16.09
C TYR A 298 11.61 -5.59 17.29
N ILE A 299 12.36 -4.52 17.02
CA ILE A 299 12.92 -3.63 18.03
C ILE A 299 12.28 -2.26 17.84
N ASP A 300 11.64 -1.71 18.86
CA ASP A 300 11.06 -0.37 18.85
C ASP A 300 11.74 0.48 19.93
N PHE A 301 12.48 1.50 19.50
CA PHE A 301 13.21 2.41 20.38
C PHE A 301 12.29 3.42 21.07
N ARG A 302 11.13 3.75 20.47
CA ARG A 302 10.15 4.67 21.08
C ARG A 302 9.43 4.01 22.23
N LEU A 303 8.96 2.78 22.00
CA LEU A 303 8.24 1.99 22.99
C LEU A 303 9.17 1.14 23.87
N LYS A 304 10.48 1.19 23.62
CA LYS A 304 11.52 0.45 24.34
C LYS A 304 11.18 -1.04 24.47
N ARG A 305 10.93 -1.69 23.34
CA ARG A 305 10.53 -3.10 23.34
C ARG A 305 11.27 -3.91 22.30
N ILE A 306 11.51 -5.17 22.64
CA ILE A 306 12.03 -6.20 21.75
C ILE A 306 11.06 -7.37 21.77
N GLU A 307 10.54 -7.69 20.60
CA GLU A 307 9.47 -8.67 20.43
C GLU A 307 9.85 -9.67 19.35
N ILE A 308 9.45 -10.93 19.57
CA ILE A 308 9.60 -11.99 18.56
C ILE A 308 8.22 -12.50 18.20
N TYR A 309 7.87 -12.38 16.93
CA TYR A 309 6.58 -12.74 16.36
C TYR A 309 6.69 -14.06 15.61
N ASP A 310 6.10 -15.11 16.18
CA ASP A 310 6.12 -16.47 15.62
C ASP A 310 4.69 -17.02 15.56
N SER A 311 4.20 -17.29 14.35
CA SER A 311 2.84 -17.75 14.10
C SER A 311 2.62 -19.23 14.41
N LEU A 312 3.65 -20.01 14.77
CA LEU A 312 3.48 -21.40 15.16
C LEU A 312 2.91 -21.53 16.58
N GLN A 313 1.68 -22.05 16.65
CA GLN A 313 0.98 -22.28 17.92
C GLN A 313 1.74 -23.22 18.85
N GLU A 314 2.34 -24.30 18.32
CA GLU A 314 3.08 -25.28 19.13
C GLU A 314 4.29 -24.64 19.83
N THR A 315 5.03 -23.77 19.13
CA THR A 315 6.12 -22.97 19.70
C THR A 315 5.60 -22.11 20.85
N CYS A 316 4.44 -21.47 20.68
CA CYS A 316 3.82 -20.64 21.71
C CYS A 316 3.47 -21.43 22.97
N LEU A 317 2.73 -22.52 22.80
CA LEU A 317 2.24 -23.35 23.90
C LEU A 317 3.40 -23.96 24.68
N THR A 318 4.43 -24.41 23.97
CA THR A 318 5.64 -24.98 24.57
C THR A 318 6.43 -23.93 25.35
N ASN A 319 6.51 -22.70 24.86
CA ASN A 319 7.25 -21.61 25.51
C ASN A 319 6.52 -21.03 26.72
N ARG A 320 5.20 -20.88 26.68
CA ARG A 320 4.42 -20.28 27.78
C ARG A 320 4.55 -21.04 29.10
N ARG A 321 4.73 -22.35 29.04
CA ARG A 321 4.87 -23.21 30.23
C ARG A 321 6.28 -23.21 30.83
N LYS A 322 7.26 -22.61 30.14
CA LYS A 322 8.66 -22.63 30.55
C LYS A 322 9.06 -21.32 31.23
N PRO A 323 9.95 -21.37 32.24
CA PRO A 323 10.70 -20.20 32.70
C PRO A 323 11.34 -19.46 31.52
N VAL A 324 11.45 -18.14 31.59
CA VAL A 324 11.92 -17.28 30.48
C VAL A 324 13.24 -17.78 29.88
N LEU A 325 14.21 -18.15 30.72
CA LEU A 325 15.53 -18.64 30.31
C LEU A 325 15.50 -19.98 29.55
N LEU A 326 14.40 -20.74 29.64
CA LEU A 326 14.21 -22.03 28.99
C LEU A 326 13.29 -21.96 27.76
N ARG A 327 12.82 -20.77 27.38
CA ARG A 327 12.02 -20.57 26.17
C ARG A 327 12.92 -20.67 24.92
N LYS A 328 12.37 -21.19 23.82
CA LYS A 328 13.05 -21.43 22.52
C LYS A 328 13.95 -20.26 22.10
N ASN A 329 13.40 -19.04 22.18
CA ASN A 329 14.07 -17.83 21.68
C ASN A 329 14.80 -17.03 22.77
N ALA A 330 15.01 -17.59 23.97
CA ALA A 330 15.69 -16.88 25.05
C ALA A 330 17.12 -16.47 24.67
N LYS A 331 17.87 -17.35 23.99
CA LYS A 331 19.22 -17.05 23.50
C LYS A 331 19.20 -15.97 22.41
N LEU A 332 18.27 -16.07 21.47
CA LEU A 332 18.08 -15.05 20.44
C LEU A 332 17.75 -13.68 21.05
N MET A 333 16.92 -13.65 22.09
CA MET A 333 16.60 -12.42 22.81
C MET A 333 17.85 -11.74 23.39
N LEU A 334 18.79 -12.50 23.96
CA LEU A 334 20.05 -11.93 24.46
C LEU A 334 20.89 -11.29 23.34
N VAL A 335 20.90 -11.91 22.15
CA VAL A 335 21.58 -11.33 20.97
C VAL A 335 20.86 -10.08 20.48
N LEU A 336 19.53 -10.07 20.48
CA LEU A 336 18.74 -8.89 20.13
C LEU A 336 18.91 -7.74 21.12
N MET A 337 19.06 -8.03 22.41
CA MET A 337 19.41 -7.02 23.43
C MET A 337 20.77 -6.39 23.12
N TRP A 338 21.80 -7.21 22.84
CA TRP A 338 23.10 -6.68 22.40
C TRP A 338 22.98 -5.84 21.12
N LEU A 339 22.24 -6.32 20.12
CA LEU A 339 22.04 -5.60 18.87
C LEU A 339 21.37 -4.25 19.14
N THR A 340 20.39 -4.20 20.03
CA THR A 340 19.69 -2.97 20.42
C THR A 340 20.65 -1.96 21.07
N GLU A 341 21.59 -2.40 21.89
CA GLU A 341 22.64 -1.52 22.45
C GLU A 341 23.57 -0.97 21.37
N VAL A 342 24.01 -1.81 20.43
CA VAL A 342 24.85 -1.41 19.28
C VAL A 342 24.13 -0.38 18.41
N LEU A 343 22.85 -0.65 18.10
CA LEU A 343 22.01 0.21 17.31
C LEU A 343 21.65 1.51 18.05
N GLY A 344 21.46 1.47 19.37
CA GLY A 344 21.34 2.67 20.21
C GLY A 344 22.52 3.62 20.02
N ARG A 345 23.76 3.10 20.08
CA ARG A 345 24.96 3.90 19.82
C ARG A 345 24.98 4.50 18.41
N MET A 346 24.54 3.75 17.40
CA MET A 346 24.43 4.27 16.03
C MET A 346 23.47 5.46 15.93
N ARG A 347 22.43 5.49 16.76
CA ARG A 347 21.43 6.56 16.85
C ARG A 347 21.87 7.73 17.73
N GLY A 348 23.00 7.61 18.45
CA GLY A 348 23.40 8.55 19.49
C GLY A 348 22.61 8.40 20.80
N GLU A 349 21.94 7.27 20.99
CA GLU A 349 21.18 6.93 22.19
C GLU A 349 22.01 6.02 23.12
N VAL A 350 21.81 6.19 24.42
CA VAL A 350 22.44 5.34 25.45
C VAL A 350 21.45 4.26 25.87
N VAL A 351 21.74 3.01 25.49
CA VAL A 351 20.92 1.84 25.79
C VAL A 351 21.77 0.82 26.53
N TYR A 352 21.32 0.42 27.73
CA TYR A 352 21.97 -0.60 28.59
C TYR A 352 20.93 -1.64 29.02
N LEU A 353 20.95 -2.80 28.39
CA LEU A 353 20.00 -3.89 28.60
C LEU A 353 20.67 -5.06 29.30
N ASN A 354 21.90 -5.38 28.92
CA ASN A 354 22.65 -6.46 29.53
C ASN A 354 22.97 -6.12 31.00
N GLN A 355 22.69 -7.06 31.91
CA GLN A 355 22.93 -6.94 33.36
C GLN A 355 22.20 -5.76 34.05
N ASN A 356 21.29 -5.08 33.36
CA ASN A 356 20.47 -4.02 33.93
C ASN A 356 19.10 -4.57 34.35
N GLY A 357 19.01 -5.09 35.58
CA GLY A 357 17.75 -5.57 36.15
C GLY A 357 16.68 -4.48 36.36
N THR A 358 17.03 -3.20 36.14
CA THR A 358 16.16 -2.03 36.29
C THR A 358 15.84 -1.35 34.96
N THR A 359 16.14 -1.98 33.82
CA THR A 359 15.81 -1.44 32.50
C THR A 359 14.31 -1.25 32.35
N ASP A 360 13.90 -0.15 31.70
CA ASP A 360 12.51 0.11 31.34
C ASP A 360 12.10 -0.53 30.01
N TRP A 361 13.01 -1.30 29.40
CA TRP A 361 12.73 -2.05 28.19
C TRP A 361 11.92 -3.32 28.46
N VAL A 362 10.98 -3.63 27.57
CA VAL A 362 10.17 -4.84 27.60
C VAL A 362 10.73 -5.86 26.60
N PHE A 363 10.90 -7.11 27.06
CA PHE A 363 11.40 -8.20 26.22
C PHE A 363 10.39 -9.33 26.17
N ASP A 364 9.90 -9.66 24.98
CA ASP A 364 9.03 -10.81 24.79
C ASP A 364 9.60 -11.75 23.72
N PRO A 365 10.23 -12.89 24.13
CA PRO A 365 10.79 -13.85 23.18
C PRO A 365 9.72 -14.63 22.40
N HIS A 366 8.43 -14.41 22.71
CA HIS A 366 7.33 -15.02 22.02
C HIS A 366 6.04 -14.19 22.20
N SER A 367 6.04 -13.00 21.58
CA SER A 367 4.91 -12.08 21.59
C SER A 367 3.64 -12.73 21.07
N LYS A 368 2.51 -12.36 21.67
CA LYS A 368 1.21 -12.91 21.27
C LYS A 368 0.86 -12.41 19.86
N VAL A 369 0.77 -13.34 18.91
CA VAL A 369 0.33 -13.10 17.54
C VAL A 369 -0.84 -14.02 17.18
N HIS A 370 -1.42 -13.82 16.00
CA HIS A 370 -2.36 -14.79 15.43
C HIS A 370 -1.60 -16.00 14.92
N PHE A 371 -2.10 -17.19 15.25
CA PHE A 371 -1.45 -18.43 14.84
C PHE A 371 -1.84 -18.80 13.42
N GLN A 372 -0.88 -19.35 12.69
CA GLN A 372 -1.15 -19.90 11.37
C GLN A 372 -1.92 -21.23 11.53
N PRO A 373 -2.94 -21.48 10.69
CA PRO A 373 -3.70 -22.73 10.72
C PRO A 373 -3.06 -23.85 9.88
N ASN A 374 -2.01 -23.53 9.11
CA ASN A 374 -1.32 -24.48 8.24
C ASN A 374 0.22 -24.38 8.42
N VAL A 375 0.95 -25.20 7.67
CA VAL A 375 2.42 -25.34 7.79
C VAL A 375 3.21 -24.49 6.81
N TYR A 376 2.57 -23.74 5.91
CA TYR A 376 3.23 -23.09 4.78
C TYR A 376 3.07 -21.57 4.74
N ASP A 377 2.21 -20.99 5.58
CA ASP A 377 1.92 -19.55 5.61
C ASP A 377 2.79 -18.75 6.59
N CYS A 378 3.79 -19.35 7.23
CA CYS A 378 4.64 -18.66 8.21
C CYS A 378 5.33 -17.44 7.59
N GLY A 379 5.73 -17.52 6.32
CA GLY A 379 6.28 -16.40 5.57
C GLY A 379 5.25 -15.29 5.33
N VAL A 380 4.01 -15.66 4.98
CA VAL A 380 2.91 -14.69 4.80
C VAL A 380 2.57 -14.01 6.13
N HIS A 381 2.50 -14.77 7.23
CA HIS A 381 2.33 -14.21 8.57
C HIS A 381 3.46 -13.24 8.93
N THR A 382 4.71 -13.57 8.60
CA THR A 382 5.86 -12.69 8.84
C THR A 382 5.74 -11.36 8.11
N LEU A 383 5.27 -11.36 6.86
CA LEU A 383 4.98 -10.13 6.12
C LEU A 383 3.79 -9.37 6.70
N TRP A 384 2.76 -10.06 7.19
CA TRP A 384 1.66 -9.41 7.89
C TRP A 384 2.07 -8.81 9.23
N HIS A 385 3.00 -9.45 9.96
CA HIS A 385 3.62 -8.86 11.14
C HIS A 385 4.33 -7.54 10.78
N LEU A 386 5.06 -7.50 9.66
CA LEU A 386 5.69 -6.27 9.17
C LEU A 386 4.64 -5.19 8.90
N GLN A 387 3.59 -5.47 8.12
CA GLN A 387 2.55 -4.47 7.84
C GLN A 387 1.92 -3.92 9.13
N HIS A 388 1.65 -4.78 10.10
CA HIS A 388 1.11 -4.38 11.40
C HIS A 388 2.04 -3.44 12.17
N VAL A 389 3.35 -3.73 12.23
CA VAL A 389 4.27 -2.83 12.94
C VAL A 389 4.53 -1.54 12.19
N LEU A 390 4.44 -1.53 10.85
CA LEU A 390 4.53 -0.31 10.07
C LEU A 390 3.31 0.60 10.32
N GLU A 391 2.10 0.03 10.39
CA GLU A 391 0.86 0.78 10.55
C GLU A 391 0.57 1.15 12.01
N PHE A 392 0.71 0.19 12.94
CA PHE A 392 0.25 0.31 14.32
C PHE A 392 1.38 0.32 15.34
N ARG A 393 2.64 0.16 14.91
CA ARG A 393 3.81 -0.11 15.76
C ARG A 393 3.75 -1.39 16.56
N GLN A 394 2.66 -2.16 16.50
CA GLN A 394 2.44 -3.40 17.26
C GLN A 394 1.50 -4.36 16.52
N ILE A 395 1.49 -5.63 16.91
CA ILE A 395 0.53 -6.61 16.38
C ILE A 395 -0.84 -6.45 17.07
N CYS A 396 -1.80 -5.88 16.36
CA CYS A 396 -3.20 -5.84 16.78
C CYS A 396 -3.86 -7.24 16.71
N LEU A 397 -4.52 -7.66 17.80
CA LEU A 397 -5.18 -8.96 17.91
C LEU A 397 -6.72 -8.82 17.94
N GLY A 398 -7.41 -9.51 17.04
CA GLY A 398 -8.87 -9.57 17.00
C GLY A 398 -9.52 -8.21 16.69
N ARG A 399 -10.58 -7.85 17.44
CA ARG A 399 -11.40 -6.64 17.22
C ARG A 399 -10.65 -5.32 17.41
N THR A 400 -9.42 -5.33 17.91
CA THR A 400 -8.61 -4.12 18.05
C THR A 400 -7.94 -3.68 16.76
N CYS A 401 -7.89 -4.56 15.74
CA CYS A 401 -7.43 -4.16 14.42
C CYS A 401 -8.49 -3.27 13.76
N CYS A 402 -8.22 -1.97 13.71
CA CYS A 402 -9.12 -1.00 13.07
C CYS A 402 -9.11 -1.08 11.54
N SER A 403 -8.20 -1.89 10.99
CA SER A 403 -8.05 -2.14 9.56
C SER A 403 -8.50 -3.56 9.22
N GLU A 404 -9.63 -3.69 8.52
CA GLU A 404 -10.11 -4.99 8.04
C GLU A 404 -9.09 -5.63 7.08
N TRP A 405 -8.43 -4.85 6.23
CA TRP A 405 -7.47 -5.38 5.24
C TRP A 405 -6.20 -5.95 5.89
N LEU A 406 -5.79 -5.45 7.05
CA LEU A 406 -4.66 -6.01 7.81
C LEU A 406 -5.05 -7.18 8.70
N SER A 407 -6.35 -7.44 8.90
CA SER A 407 -6.78 -8.51 9.80
C SER A 407 -6.18 -9.87 9.43
N PHE A 408 -5.74 -10.60 10.44
CA PHE A 408 -5.36 -12.00 10.28
C PHE A 408 -6.63 -12.84 10.13
N THR A 409 -6.59 -13.80 9.20
CA THR A 409 -7.69 -14.69 8.83
C THR A 409 -7.23 -16.13 8.92
N ASP A 410 -8.17 -17.07 9.03
CA ASP A 410 -7.85 -18.51 9.04
C ASP A 410 -7.42 -19.04 7.66
N ASN A 411 -7.40 -18.18 6.65
CA ASN A 411 -6.94 -18.49 5.31
C ASN A 411 -6.14 -17.31 4.76
N MET A 412 -4.88 -17.55 4.37
CA MET A 412 -3.97 -16.50 3.89
C MET A 412 -3.89 -16.43 2.36
N VAL A 413 -4.77 -17.11 1.62
CA VAL A 413 -4.74 -17.11 0.15
C VAL A 413 -5.05 -15.72 -0.44
N GLY A 414 -5.98 -14.97 0.16
CA GLY A 414 -6.21 -13.57 -0.23
C GLY A 414 -5.00 -12.66 -0.01
N LYS A 415 -4.23 -12.97 1.03
CA LYS A 415 -2.98 -12.29 1.36
C LYS A 415 -1.86 -12.63 0.37
N ARG A 416 -1.76 -13.89 -0.04
CA ARG A 416 -0.87 -14.32 -1.13
C ARG A 416 -1.20 -13.65 -2.47
N MET A 417 -2.49 -13.58 -2.81
CA MET A 417 -2.95 -12.91 -4.03
C MET A 417 -2.53 -11.42 -4.03
N ARG A 418 -2.67 -10.75 -2.89
CA ARG A 418 -2.21 -9.36 -2.70
C ARG A 418 -0.73 -9.19 -2.98
N LEU A 419 0.10 -10.01 -2.37
CA LEU A 419 1.55 -9.99 -2.59
C LEU A 419 1.89 -10.23 -4.07
N ALA A 420 1.24 -11.20 -4.71
CA ALA A 420 1.47 -11.50 -6.12
C ALA A 420 1.14 -10.31 -7.02
N GLN A 421 0.00 -9.66 -6.79
CA GLN A 421 -0.41 -8.49 -7.55
C GLN A 421 0.51 -7.30 -7.33
N GLU A 422 0.94 -7.08 -6.10
CA GLU A 422 1.83 -5.99 -5.77
C GLU A 422 3.19 -6.12 -6.51
N ILE A 423 3.70 -7.35 -6.69
CA ILE A 423 4.88 -7.59 -7.53
C ILE A 423 4.58 -7.33 -9.01
N LEU A 424 3.43 -7.80 -9.51
CA LEU A 424 3.05 -7.62 -10.92
C LEU A 424 2.88 -6.15 -11.29
N GLN A 425 2.27 -5.35 -10.41
CA GLN A 425 2.09 -3.90 -10.60
C GLN A 425 3.41 -3.15 -10.63
N ASP A 426 4.41 -3.60 -9.86
CA ASP A 426 5.76 -3.01 -9.90
C ASP A 426 6.54 -3.37 -11.19
N CYS A 427 6.07 -4.34 -11.97
CA CYS A 427 6.67 -4.74 -13.24
C CYS A 427 6.07 -4.01 -14.46
N GLU A 428 4.95 -3.30 -14.29
CA GLU A 428 4.30 -2.47 -15.33
C GLU A 428 4.94 -1.08 -15.41
#